data_AF-A0A4Q2YXI3-F1
#
_entry.id   AF-A0A4Q2YXI3-F1
#
_cell.length_a   1.000
_cell.length_b   1.000
_cell.length_c   1.000
_cell.angle_alpha   90.00
_cell.angle_beta   90.00
_cell.angle_gamma   90.00
#
_symmetry.space_group_name_H-M   'P 1'
#
loop_
_entity.id
_entity.type
_entity.pdbx_description
1 polymer ?
#
loop_
_entity_poly.entity_id
_entity_poly.type
_entity_poly.pdbx_seq_one_letter_code
_entity_poly.pdbx_strand_id
1 'polypeptide(L)' 'IALFVTVLDGQSPDEILTADMSFIDKTGLKEHLAPTRANALNLMANQMKQRALEFASKP' A
#
# COMPACT_ATOMS: atom_id res chain seq x y z
N ILE A 1 5.29 7.19 -0.20
CA ILE A 1 6.35 6.34 -0.78
C ILE A 1 7.20 5.69 0.30
N ALA A 2 7.98 6.45 1.10
CA ALA A 2 8.82 5.87 2.18
C ALA A 2 8.08 4.88 3.10
N LEU A 3 6.85 5.20 3.52
CA LEU A 3 6.00 4.33 4.34
C LEU A 3 5.75 2.95 3.70
N PHE A 4 5.38 2.90 2.42
CA PHE A 4 5.12 1.63 1.74
C PHE A 4 6.39 0.84 1.52
N VAL A 5 7.51 1.52 1.24
CA VAL A 5 8.81 0.86 1.16
C VAL A 5 9.12 0.20 2.50
N THR A 6 9.06 0.94 3.61
CA THR A 6 9.36 0.37 4.94
C THR A 6 8.43 -0.80 5.34
N VAL A 7 7.16 -0.78 4.96
CA VAL A 7 6.18 -1.81 5.36
C VAL A 7 6.18 -3.03 4.43
N LEU A 8 6.47 -2.84 3.15
CA LEU A 8 6.38 -3.90 2.13
C LEU A 8 7.75 -4.41 1.66
N ASP A 9 8.85 -3.80 2.11
CA ASP A 9 10.20 -4.26 1.77
C ASP A 9 10.42 -5.71 2.23
N GLY A 10 11.01 -6.52 1.36
CA GLY A 10 11.27 -7.93 1.61
C GLY A 10 10.05 -8.86 1.63
N GLN A 11 8.82 -8.34 1.45
CA GLN A 11 7.61 -9.15 1.39
C GLN A 11 7.45 -9.80 0.01
N SER A 12 6.94 -11.04 -0.02
CA SER A 12 6.57 -11.71 -1.27
C SER A 12 5.32 -11.09 -1.90
N PRO A 13 5.09 -11.28 -3.22
CA PRO A 13 3.89 -10.77 -3.88
C PRO A 13 2.58 -11.22 -3.21
N ASP A 14 2.46 -12.48 -2.79
CA ASP A 14 1.29 -13.00 -2.06
C ASP A 14 1.08 -12.33 -0.69
N GLU A 15 2.17 -12.06 0.04
CA GLU A 15 2.11 -11.33 1.31
C GLU A 15 1.64 -9.89 1.10
N ILE A 16 2.10 -9.21 0.03
CA ILE A 16 1.66 -7.84 -0.28
C ILE A 16 0.17 -7.80 -0.67
N LEU A 17 -0.33 -8.83 -1.36
CA LEU A 17 -1.74 -8.95 -1.74
C LEU A 17 -2.64 -9.10 -0.51
N THR A 18 -2.20 -9.93 0.44
CA THR A 18 -2.93 -10.23 1.68
C THR A 18 -2.66 -9.23 2.81
N ALA A 19 -1.69 -8.32 2.65
CA ALA A 19 -1.35 -7.31 3.64
C ALA A 19 -2.54 -6.40 3.99
N ASP A 20 -2.74 -6.21 5.30
CA ASP A 20 -3.74 -5.30 5.87
C ASP A 20 -3.26 -3.85 5.71
N MET A 21 -3.78 -3.13 4.73
CA MET A 21 -3.50 -1.71 4.50
C MET A 21 -4.30 -0.78 5.42
N SER A 22 -5.13 -1.31 6.32
CA SER A 22 -5.95 -0.51 7.24
C SER A 22 -5.12 0.30 8.23
N PHE A 23 -3.81 0.02 8.36
CA PHE A 23 -2.89 0.83 9.16
C PHE A 23 -2.86 2.30 8.70
N ILE A 24 -3.11 2.57 7.42
CA ILE A 24 -3.14 3.94 6.88
C ILE A 24 -4.30 4.74 7.50
N ASP A 25 -5.43 4.08 7.77
CA ASP A 25 -6.60 4.66 8.44
C ASP A 25 -6.42 4.66 9.97
N LYS A 26 -5.94 3.55 10.54
CA LYS A 26 -5.78 3.37 12.00
C LYS A 26 -4.72 4.30 12.62
N THR A 27 -3.76 4.78 11.84
CA THR A 27 -2.71 5.70 12.32
C THR A 27 -3.15 7.15 12.41
N GLY A 28 -4.35 7.51 11.94
CA GLY A 28 -4.78 8.91 11.80
C GLY A 28 -3.98 9.69 10.75
N LEU A 29 -3.08 9.02 10.01
CA LEU A 29 -2.19 9.66 9.03
C LEU A 29 -3.00 10.43 7.98
N LYS A 30 -4.14 9.90 7.54
CA LYS A 30 -5.03 10.56 6.58
C LYS A 30 -5.64 11.85 7.13
N GLU A 31 -5.87 11.96 8.43
CA GLU A 31 -6.47 13.13 9.09
C GLU A 31 -5.52 14.34 9.10
N HIS A 32 -4.21 14.07 9.05
CA HIS A 32 -3.17 15.10 8.95
C HIS A 32 -2.78 15.46 7.51
N LEU A 33 -3.41 14.81 6.52
CA LEU A 33 -3.13 15.04 5.10
C LEU A 33 -4.26 15.87 4.48
N ALA A 34 -3.87 16.78 3.59
CA ALA A 34 -4.84 17.41 2.71
C ALA A 34 -5.61 16.33 1.90
N PRO A 35 -6.89 16.55 1.54
CA PRO A 35 -7.71 15.54 0.87
C PRO A 35 -7.05 14.93 -0.39
N THR A 36 -6.37 15.74 -1.20
CA THR A 36 -5.64 15.28 -2.39
C THR A 36 -4.50 14.32 -2.05
N ARG A 37 -3.81 14.53 -0.92
CA ARG A 37 -2.71 13.67 -0.45
C ARG A 37 -3.22 12.38 0.16
N ALA A 38 -4.32 12.41 0.90
CA ALA A 38 -4.98 11.20 1.41
C ALA A 38 -5.47 10.31 0.25
N ASN A 39 -6.02 10.92 -0.81
CA ASN A 39 -6.41 10.20 -2.02
C ASN A 39 -5.21 9.61 -2.75
N ALA A 40 -4.12 10.36 -2.91
CA ALA A 40 -2.88 9.84 -3.49
C ALA A 40 -2.31 8.66 -2.69
N LEU A 41 -2.43 8.68 -1.36
CA LEU A 41 -2.00 7.60 -0.49
C LEU A 41 -2.80 6.31 -0.72
N ASN A 42 -4.12 6.42 -0.87
CA ASN A 42 -4.98 5.28 -1.23
C ASN A 42 -4.65 4.72 -2.63
N LEU A 43 -4.43 5.60 -3.62
CA LEU A 43 -4.04 5.20 -4.97
C LEU A 43 -2.72 4.43 -4.98
N MET A 44 -1.73 4.89 -4.21
CA MET A 44 -0.46 4.18 -4.07
C MET A 44 -0.64 2.79 -3.44
N ALA A 45 -1.48 2.66 -2.41
CA ALA A 45 -1.77 1.34 -1.80
C ALA A 45 -2.37 0.36 -2.83
N ASN A 46 -3.34 0.83 -3.62
CA ASN A 46 -3.93 0.03 -4.70
C ASN A 46 -2.90 -0.34 -5.77
N GLN A 47 -2.05 0.60 -6.16
CA GLN A 47 -1.01 0.36 -7.16
C GLN A 47 0.02 -0.68 -6.71
N MET A 48 0.39 -0.70 -5.41
CA MET A 48 1.26 -1.75 -4.87
C MET A 48 0.60 -3.13 -4.94
N LYS A 49 -0.68 -3.25 -4.60
CA LYS A 49 -1.43 -4.51 -4.73
C LYS A 49 -1.58 -4.96 -6.17
N GLN A 50 -1.87 -4.05 -7.09
CA GLN A 50 -1.92 -4.39 -8.52
C GLN A 50 -0.57 -4.89 -9.03
N ARG A 51 0.53 -4.21 -8.66
CA ARG A 51 1.88 -4.67 -9.01
C ARG A 51 2.17 -6.06 -8.42
N ALA A 52 1.84 -6.29 -7.16
CA ALA A 52 2.00 -7.60 -6.54
C ALA A 52 1.18 -8.69 -7.27
N LEU A 53 -0.03 -8.39 -7.71
CA LEU A 53 -0.87 -9.31 -8.48
C LEU A 53 -0.21 -9.68 -9.82
N GLU A 54 0.35 -8.70 -10.53
CA GLU A 54 1.06 -8.93 -11.79
C GLU A 54 2.30 -9.81 -11.60
N PHE A 55 3.01 -9.68 -10.48
CA PHE A 55 4.16 -10.52 -10.15
C PHE A 55 3.75 -11.94 -9.72
N ALA A 56 2.68 -12.08 -8.91
CA ALA A 56 2.17 -13.38 -8.47
C ALA A 56 1.55 -14.19 -9.61
N SER A 57 0.96 -13.52 -10.60
CA SER A 57 0.32 -14.16 -11.77
C SER A 57 1.31 -14.50 -12.89
N LYS A 58 2.59 -14.12 -12.75
CA LYS A 58 3.62 -14.41 -13.73
C LYS A 58 4.16 -15.82 -13.48
N PRO A 59 4.12 -16.73 -14.48
CA PRO A 59 4.60 -18.10 -14.34
C PRO A 59 6.12 -18.19 -14.17
#